data_AF-A0A8J6CGQ7-F1
#
_entry.id   AF-A0A8J6CGQ7-F1
#
_cell.length_a   1.000
_cell.length_b   1.000
_cell.length_c   1.000
_cell.angle_alpha   90.00
_cell.angle_beta   90.00
_cell.angle_gamma   90.00
#
_symmetry.space_group_name_H-M   'P 1'
#
loop_
_entity.id
_entity.type
_entity.pdbx_description
1 polymer ?
#
loop_
_entity_poly.entity_id
_entity_poly.type
_entity_poly.pdbx_seq_one_letter_code
_entity_poly.pdbx_strand_id
1 'polypeptide(L)'
;MKKGFLDRVEDNTAVRVWSEKTQQEKGDSLAKGYESELWDFTRISTTQNDLRELRDIWNSWNSEVKQLFYCNYEDLPYLLDVKVDKHLFRALAQFWNPAYSCFTFGEVDLVPTVEEYTALLNFPKIQADKAYSRPINVLPFLKKLMNITGMSEQWVAVHIKQKGDSKCIPWRNLRDLILAHPDSKKRVDVFTLSLYGLIIVPKALGYIDEAVSDLFDRLE
;
A
#
# COMPACT_ATOMS: atom_id res chain seq x y z
N MET A 1 -16.07 -7.34 -21.87
CA MET A 1 -15.85 -6.80 -20.50
C MET A 1 -16.57 -5.45 -20.36
N LYS A 2 -17.91 -5.41 -20.40
CA LYS A 2 -18.68 -4.15 -20.34
C LYS A 2 -20.11 -4.46 -19.87
N LYS A 3 -20.39 -4.21 -18.58
CA LYS A 3 -21.66 -3.75 -17.98
C LYS A 3 -21.72 -4.02 -16.47
N GLY A 4 -21.25 -5.18 -15.99
CA GLY A 4 -21.39 -5.55 -14.57
C GLY A 4 -20.50 -4.82 -13.55
N PHE A 5 -19.55 -3.97 -13.98
CA PHE A 5 -18.70 -3.18 -13.07
C PHE A 5 -19.43 -1.94 -12.54
N LEU A 6 -20.27 -1.30 -13.38
CA LEU A 6 -21.02 -0.10 -13.00
C LEU A 6 -22.24 -0.41 -12.12
N ASP A 7 -22.80 -1.62 -12.22
CA ASP A 7 -23.98 -2.02 -11.46
C ASP A 7 -23.68 -2.37 -9.98
N ARG A 8 -22.40 -2.38 -9.58
CA ARG A 8 -21.95 -2.68 -8.20
C ARG A 8 -21.35 -1.49 -7.46
N VAL A 9 -21.21 -0.34 -8.12
CA VAL A 9 -20.81 0.89 -7.43
C VAL A 9 -22.07 1.39 -6.72
N GLU A 10 -22.15 1.13 -5.43
CA GLU A 10 -23.17 1.72 -4.58
C GLU A 10 -23.20 3.23 -4.84
N ASP A 11 -24.39 3.77 -5.08
CA ASP A 11 -24.56 5.19 -5.35
C ASP A 11 -24.06 5.98 -4.13
N ASN A 12 -22.83 6.51 -4.22
CA ASN A 12 -22.13 7.26 -3.17
C ASN A 12 -22.81 8.60 -2.83
N THR A 13 -24.06 8.80 -3.24
CA THR A 13 -24.89 9.96 -2.92
C THR A 13 -24.88 10.28 -1.43
N ALA A 14 -24.93 9.28 -0.54
CA ALA A 14 -24.86 9.51 0.90
C ALA A 14 -23.52 10.12 1.36
N VAL A 15 -22.40 9.61 0.82
CA VAL A 15 -21.04 10.13 1.09
C VAL A 15 -20.89 11.55 0.54
N ARG A 16 -21.39 11.80 -0.68
CA ARG A 16 -21.38 13.14 -1.29
C ARG A 16 -22.15 14.16 -0.45
N VAL A 17 -23.39 13.84 -0.09
CA VAL A 17 -24.24 14.73 0.73
C VAL A 17 -23.61 15.00 2.10
N TRP A 18 -23.03 13.98 2.73
CA TRP A 18 -22.31 14.15 3.99
C TRP A 18 -21.08 15.05 3.85
N SER A 19 -20.28 14.87 2.79
CA SER A 19 -19.08 15.68 2.52
C SER A 19 -19.44 17.14 2.27
N GLU A 20 -20.40 17.40 1.38
CA GLU A 20 -20.87 18.75 1.05
C GLU A 20 -21.40 19.48 2.29
N LYS A 21 -22.24 18.81 3.08
CA LYS A 21 -22.78 19.37 4.33
C LYS A 21 -21.68 19.64 5.35
N THR A 22 -20.74 18.72 5.51
CA THR A 22 -19.61 18.87 6.45
C THR A 22 -18.72 20.04 6.05
N GLN A 23 -18.45 20.22 4.76
CA GLN A 23 -17.64 21.33 4.24
C GLN A 23 -18.36 22.68 4.38
N GLN A 24 -19.68 22.72 4.22
CA GLN A 24 -20.49 23.93 4.49
C GLN A 24 -20.51 24.30 5.99
N GLU A 25 -20.64 23.30 6.87
CA GLU A 25 -20.74 23.53 8.32
C GLU A 25 -19.37 23.83 8.96
N LYS A 26 -18.32 23.13 8.54
CA LYS A 26 -16.98 23.19 9.16
C LYS A 26 -15.99 24.05 8.37
N GLY A 27 -16.34 24.45 7.15
CA GLY A 27 -15.45 25.16 6.25
C GLY A 27 -14.38 24.26 5.64
N ASP A 28 -13.39 24.90 5.01
CA ASP A 28 -12.19 24.22 4.53
C ASP A 28 -11.34 23.71 5.71
N SER A 29 -10.69 22.56 5.52
CA SER A 29 -9.70 22.01 6.46
C SER A 29 -8.40 22.84 6.49
N LEU A 30 -8.20 23.75 5.54
CA LEU A 30 -7.04 24.63 5.46
C LEU A 30 -7.19 25.88 6.34
N ALA A 31 -6.08 26.32 6.91
CA ALA A 31 -6.04 27.59 7.62
C ALA A 31 -6.34 28.75 6.65
N LYS A 32 -7.13 29.74 7.11
CA LYS A 32 -7.47 30.92 6.31
C LYS A 32 -6.19 31.64 5.86
N GLY A 33 -6.00 31.77 4.54
CA GLY A 33 -4.81 32.38 3.92
C GLY A 33 -3.67 31.40 3.62
N TYR A 34 -3.91 30.09 3.74
CA TYR A 34 -2.95 29.08 3.29
C TYR A 34 -2.85 29.08 1.77
N GLU A 35 -1.66 29.38 1.24
CA GLU A 35 -1.32 29.17 -0.17
C GLU A 35 -0.54 27.85 -0.31
N SER A 36 -1.02 26.98 -1.19
CA SER A 36 -0.34 25.72 -1.48
C SER A 36 0.84 25.98 -2.42
N GLU A 37 2.05 25.97 -1.89
CA GLU A 37 3.26 26.07 -2.70
C GLU A 37 3.68 24.68 -3.20
N LEU A 38 3.34 24.38 -4.46
CA LEU A 38 4.10 23.39 -5.22
C LEU A 38 5.38 24.05 -5.71
N TRP A 39 6.52 23.43 -5.43
CA TRP A 39 7.78 23.85 -6.01
C TRP A 39 7.66 23.91 -7.54
N ASP A 40 8.24 24.95 -8.16
CA ASP A 40 8.30 25.12 -9.63
C ASP A 40 8.84 23.87 -10.37
N PHE A 41 9.55 23.01 -9.64
CA PHE A 41 10.07 21.73 -10.11
C PHE A 41 9.93 20.62 -9.06
N THR A 42 9.04 19.65 -9.32
CA THR A 42 8.98 18.40 -8.54
C THR A 42 9.89 17.33 -9.16
N ARG A 43 10.94 16.93 -8.45
CA ARG A 43 11.81 15.82 -8.86
C ARG A 43 11.13 14.49 -8.54
N ILE A 44 10.58 13.83 -9.55
CA ILE A 44 9.97 12.50 -9.42
C ILE A 44 11.04 11.44 -9.66
N SER A 45 11.35 10.64 -8.64
CA SER A 45 12.12 9.41 -8.84
C SER A 45 11.23 8.40 -9.54
N THR A 46 11.67 7.92 -10.71
CA THR A 46 11.00 6.83 -11.44
C THR A 46 11.69 5.49 -11.22
N THR A 47 12.64 5.44 -10.27
CA THR A 47 13.37 4.23 -9.95
C THR A 47 12.45 3.23 -9.28
N GLN A 48 12.43 1.99 -9.79
CA GLN A 48 11.55 0.92 -9.34
C GLN A 48 12.37 -0.29 -8.89
N ASN A 49 11.77 -1.08 -8.02
CA ASN A 49 12.31 -2.39 -7.69
C ASN A 49 12.18 -3.33 -8.90
N ASP A 50 13.16 -4.22 -9.03
CA ASP A 50 13.06 -5.31 -9.99
C ASP A 50 12.11 -6.39 -9.46
N LEU A 51 10.96 -6.54 -10.12
CA LEU A 51 9.92 -7.48 -9.71
C LEU A 51 10.08 -8.88 -10.32
N ARG A 52 11.21 -9.19 -11.00
CA ARG A 52 11.44 -10.52 -11.60
C ARG A 52 11.37 -11.64 -10.56
N GLU A 53 12.09 -11.51 -9.46
CA GLU A 53 12.13 -12.55 -8.42
C GLU A 53 10.77 -12.76 -7.75
N LEU A 54 9.99 -11.69 -7.53
CA LEU A 54 8.62 -11.80 -7.01
C LEU A 54 7.73 -12.58 -7.98
N ARG A 55 7.83 -12.29 -9.28
CA ARG A 55 7.09 -13.01 -10.32
C ARG A 55 7.50 -14.49 -10.40
N ASP A 56 8.80 -14.77 -10.32
CA ASP A 56 9.30 -16.14 -10.34
C ASP A 56 8.79 -16.94 -9.13
N ILE A 57 8.82 -16.35 -7.93
CA ILE A 57 8.24 -16.96 -6.73
C ILE A 57 6.75 -17.24 -6.92
N TRP A 58 5.98 -16.23 -7.33
CA TRP A 58 4.54 -16.38 -7.58
C TRP A 58 4.23 -17.49 -8.59
N ASN A 59 5.00 -17.55 -9.69
CA ASN A 59 4.81 -18.56 -10.73
C ASN A 59 5.20 -19.97 -10.27
N SER A 60 6.15 -20.09 -9.34
CA SER A 60 6.58 -21.37 -8.79
C SER A 60 5.57 -22.01 -7.82
N TRP A 61 4.64 -21.23 -7.26
CA TRP A 61 3.67 -21.74 -6.30
C TRP A 61 2.59 -22.61 -6.96
N ASN A 62 2.27 -23.72 -6.29
CA ASN A 62 1.20 -24.61 -6.68
C ASN A 62 -0.18 -23.96 -6.41
N SER A 63 -1.24 -24.63 -6.87
CA SER A 63 -2.61 -24.14 -6.71
C SER A 63 -3.01 -23.96 -5.25
N GLU A 64 -2.56 -24.82 -4.34
CA GLU A 64 -2.94 -24.75 -2.92
C GLU A 64 -2.39 -23.49 -2.25
N VAL A 65 -1.11 -23.17 -2.46
CA VAL A 65 -0.49 -21.96 -1.89
C VAL A 65 -1.08 -20.71 -2.52
N LYS A 66 -1.39 -20.72 -3.82
CA LYS A 66 -2.08 -19.61 -4.48
C LYS A 66 -3.49 -19.41 -3.94
N GLN A 67 -4.25 -20.48 -3.74
CA GLN A 67 -5.57 -20.41 -3.11
C GLN A 67 -5.48 -19.87 -1.67
N LEU A 68 -4.48 -20.32 -0.90
CA LEU A 68 -4.21 -19.74 0.41
C LEU A 68 -3.95 -18.24 0.30
N PHE A 69 -3.16 -17.79 -0.68
CA PHE A 69 -2.95 -16.36 -0.92
C PHE A 69 -4.26 -15.64 -1.21
N TYR A 70 -5.05 -16.09 -2.17
CA TYR A 70 -6.32 -15.47 -2.55
C TYR A 70 -7.28 -15.36 -1.35
N CYS A 71 -7.43 -16.42 -0.55
CA CYS A 71 -8.28 -16.38 0.64
C CYS A 71 -7.88 -15.33 1.69
N ASN A 72 -6.60 -14.95 1.72
CA ASN A 72 -6.08 -13.99 2.70
C ASN A 72 -5.99 -12.57 2.13
N TYR A 73 -5.51 -12.44 0.89
CA TYR A 73 -5.06 -11.19 0.30
C TYR A 73 -5.67 -10.90 -1.08
N GLU A 74 -6.59 -11.74 -1.54
CA GLU A 74 -7.42 -11.53 -2.73
C GLU A 74 -6.55 -11.24 -3.97
N ASP A 75 -6.89 -10.20 -4.71
CA ASP A 75 -6.37 -9.88 -6.04
C ASP A 75 -5.04 -9.09 -6.01
N LEU A 76 -4.40 -8.98 -4.84
CA LEU A 76 -3.09 -8.32 -4.70
C LEU A 76 -1.98 -8.81 -5.68
N PRO A 77 -1.92 -10.08 -6.13
CA PRO A 77 -0.87 -10.52 -7.05
C PRO A 77 -0.92 -9.83 -8.42
N TYR A 78 -2.07 -9.29 -8.84
CA TYR A 78 -2.17 -8.55 -10.11
C TYR A 78 -1.26 -7.32 -10.15
N LEU A 79 -0.86 -6.79 -8.99
CA LEU A 79 0.13 -5.70 -8.90
C LEU A 79 1.47 -6.06 -9.54
N LEU A 80 1.82 -7.36 -9.65
CA LEU A 80 3.04 -7.81 -10.33
C LEU A 80 3.04 -7.52 -11.84
N ASP A 81 1.85 -7.38 -12.43
CA ASP A 81 1.65 -7.15 -13.86
C ASP A 81 1.28 -5.69 -14.19
N VAL A 82 1.03 -4.86 -13.17
CA VAL A 82 0.72 -3.44 -13.35
C VAL A 82 1.97 -2.71 -13.86
N LYS A 83 1.85 -2.13 -15.06
CA LYS A 83 2.89 -1.30 -15.64
C LYS A 83 2.75 0.13 -15.14
N VAL A 84 3.74 0.59 -14.39
CA VAL A 84 3.83 1.98 -13.95
C VAL A 84 4.24 2.86 -15.13
N ASP A 85 3.31 3.68 -15.63
CA ASP A 85 3.58 4.65 -16.68
C ASP A 85 4.21 5.92 -16.11
N LYS A 86 5.54 6.04 -16.26
CA LYS A 86 6.31 7.19 -15.79
C LYS A 86 5.86 8.53 -16.37
N HIS A 87 5.29 8.54 -17.59
CA HIS A 87 4.82 9.77 -18.24
C HIS A 87 3.50 10.20 -17.64
N LEU A 88 2.59 9.25 -17.41
CA LEU A 88 1.34 9.50 -16.69
C LEU A 88 1.61 10.03 -15.29
N PHE A 89 2.48 9.37 -14.50
CA PHE A 89 2.84 9.84 -13.16
C PHE A 89 3.45 11.25 -13.17
N ARG A 90 4.31 11.54 -14.15
CA ARG A 90 4.88 12.89 -14.30
C ARG A 90 3.82 13.94 -14.64
N ALA A 91 2.84 13.61 -15.48
CA ALA A 91 1.74 14.50 -15.79
C ALA A 91 0.84 14.72 -14.56
N LEU A 92 0.45 13.64 -13.86
CA LEU A 92 -0.40 13.70 -12.67
C LEU A 92 0.25 14.49 -11.52
N ALA A 93 1.55 14.35 -11.31
CA ALA A 93 2.25 15.06 -10.23
C ALA A 93 2.14 16.59 -10.31
N GLN A 94 1.89 17.16 -11.49
CA GLN A 94 1.66 18.61 -11.65
C GLN A 94 0.35 19.07 -11.02
N PHE A 95 -0.59 18.14 -10.83
CA PHE A 95 -1.90 18.39 -10.24
C PHE A 95 -1.95 18.00 -8.76
N TRP A 96 -0.85 17.48 -8.19
CA TRP A 96 -0.81 17.09 -6.78
C TRP A 96 -0.99 18.33 -5.90
N ASN A 97 -2.09 18.40 -5.16
CA ASN A 97 -2.36 19.46 -4.21
C ASN A 97 -1.97 18.99 -2.80
N PRO A 98 -0.80 19.41 -2.27
CA PRO A 98 -0.34 18.96 -0.97
C PRO A 98 -1.22 19.43 0.18
N ALA A 99 -2.01 20.50 -0.01
CA ALA A 99 -2.91 21.03 1.00
C ALA A 99 -4.02 20.02 1.34
N TYR A 100 -4.60 19.42 0.30
CA TYR A 100 -5.68 18.43 0.42
C TYR A 100 -5.20 16.99 0.33
N SER A 101 -3.93 16.76 -0.01
CA SER A 101 -3.37 15.42 -0.28
C SER A 101 -4.14 14.67 -1.39
N CYS A 102 -4.50 15.39 -2.45
CA CYS A 102 -5.25 14.89 -3.61
C CYS A 102 -4.66 15.40 -4.92
N PHE A 103 -5.16 14.94 -6.07
CA PHE A 103 -4.86 15.56 -7.36
C PHE A 103 -6.04 16.45 -7.80
N THR A 104 -5.82 17.75 -8.00
CA THR A 104 -6.88 18.71 -8.34
C THR A 104 -6.85 19.06 -9.83
N PHE A 105 -7.99 18.88 -10.51
CA PHE A 105 -8.22 19.20 -11.93
C PHE A 105 -9.35 20.23 -12.04
N GLY A 106 -9.02 21.51 -11.86
CA GLY A 106 -10.03 22.58 -11.84
C GLY A 106 -10.97 22.40 -10.64
N GLU A 107 -12.23 22.07 -10.89
CA GLU A 107 -13.27 21.86 -9.86
C GLU A 107 -13.41 20.39 -9.42
N VAL A 108 -12.58 19.49 -9.94
CA VAL A 108 -12.66 18.05 -9.63
C VAL A 108 -11.39 17.60 -8.94
N ASP A 109 -11.54 16.86 -7.84
CA ASP A 109 -10.43 16.20 -7.16
C ASP A 109 -10.41 14.70 -7.46
N LEU A 110 -9.22 14.18 -7.70
CA LEU A 110 -8.92 12.76 -7.71
C LEU A 110 -8.20 12.43 -6.41
N VAL A 111 -8.94 11.82 -5.48
CA VAL A 111 -8.42 11.20 -4.27
C VAL A 111 -8.57 9.70 -4.46
N PRO A 112 -7.49 8.91 -4.52
CA PRO A 112 -7.66 7.47 -4.53
C PRO A 112 -8.24 7.04 -3.18
N THR A 113 -9.53 6.73 -3.16
CA THR A 113 -10.23 6.42 -1.90
C THR A 113 -10.00 4.96 -1.50
N VAL A 114 -10.22 4.64 -0.22
CA VAL A 114 -10.14 3.26 0.26
C VAL A 114 -11.13 2.36 -0.48
N GLU A 115 -12.29 2.89 -0.87
CA GLU A 115 -13.30 2.20 -1.67
C GLU A 115 -12.80 1.87 -3.08
N GLU A 116 -12.10 2.80 -3.72
CA GLU A 116 -11.50 2.55 -5.05
C GLU A 116 -10.42 1.48 -4.98
N TYR A 117 -9.54 1.51 -3.98
CA TYR A 117 -8.57 0.42 -3.75
C TYR A 117 -9.27 -0.90 -3.43
N THR A 118 -10.32 -0.88 -2.63
CA THR A 118 -11.12 -2.05 -2.28
C THR A 118 -11.76 -2.67 -3.51
N ALA A 119 -12.29 -1.85 -4.42
CA ALA A 119 -12.88 -2.31 -5.68
C ALA A 119 -11.82 -2.81 -6.68
N LEU A 120 -10.68 -2.12 -6.78
CA LEU A 120 -9.59 -2.49 -7.69
C LEU A 120 -8.89 -3.78 -7.28
N LEU A 121 -8.72 -3.99 -5.97
CA LEU A 121 -8.00 -5.14 -5.41
C LEU A 121 -8.95 -6.23 -4.88
N ASN A 122 -10.27 -6.09 -5.12
CA ASN A 122 -11.32 -6.91 -4.50
C ASN A 122 -11.00 -7.23 -3.04
N PHE A 123 -10.65 -6.22 -2.24
CA PHE A 123 -10.21 -6.37 -0.86
C PHE A 123 -11.32 -5.91 0.11
N PRO A 124 -12.46 -6.65 0.21
CA PRO A 124 -13.63 -6.23 0.98
C PRO A 124 -13.38 -6.20 2.49
N LYS A 125 -12.21 -6.68 2.94
CA LYS A 125 -11.82 -6.78 4.34
C LYS A 125 -11.21 -5.48 4.89
N ILE A 126 -10.97 -4.45 4.07
CA ILE A 126 -10.62 -3.14 4.65
C ILE A 126 -11.83 -2.65 5.43
N GLN A 127 -11.73 -2.77 6.74
CA GLN A 127 -12.59 -2.09 7.69
C GLN A 127 -12.20 -0.60 7.63
N ALA A 128 -13.06 0.25 7.06
CA ALA A 128 -12.77 1.66 6.87
C ALA A 128 -12.39 2.35 8.20
N ASP A 129 -13.01 1.95 9.31
CA ASP A 129 -12.67 2.39 10.66
C ASP A 129 -11.25 2.01 11.08
N LYS A 130 -10.72 0.86 10.65
CA LYS A 130 -9.30 0.48 10.85
C LYS A 130 -8.35 1.23 9.91
N ALA A 131 -8.74 1.43 8.65
CA ALA A 131 -7.93 2.10 7.63
C ALA A 131 -7.69 3.59 7.92
N TYR A 132 -8.58 4.22 8.68
CA TYR A 132 -8.46 5.64 9.05
C TYR A 132 -8.16 5.88 10.54
N SER A 133 -8.12 4.84 11.38
CA SER A 133 -7.72 4.98 12.79
C SER A 133 -6.21 4.83 13.00
N ARG A 134 -5.67 5.69 13.87
CA ARG A 134 -4.29 5.59 14.36
C ARG A 134 -4.25 4.58 15.51
N PRO A 135 -3.44 3.52 15.45
CA PRO A 135 -3.39 2.55 16.54
C PRO A 135 -2.84 3.20 17.80
N ILE A 136 -3.49 2.93 18.95
CA ILE A 136 -3.06 3.45 20.26
C ILE A 136 -1.79 2.72 20.75
N ASN A 137 -1.59 1.47 20.33
CA ASN A 137 -0.45 0.62 20.71
C ASN A 137 0.20 0.00 19.46
N VAL A 138 1.00 0.78 18.75
CA VAL A 138 1.76 0.30 17.58
C VAL A 138 2.87 -0.63 18.05
N LEU A 139 2.81 -1.91 17.67
CA LEU A 139 3.84 -2.88 18.03
C LEU A 139 5.19 -2.47 17.41
N PRO A 140 6.33 -2.59 18.12
CA PRO A 140 7.64 -2.29 17.56
C PRO A 140 7.93 -3.11 16.31
N PHE A 141 8.63 -2.51 15.34
CA PHE A 141 8.95 -3.15 14.05
C PHE A 141 9.50 -4.57 14.18
N LEU A 142 10.40 -4.78 15.15
CA LEU A 142 10.97 -6.10 15.46
C LEU A 142 9.89 -7.14 15.78
N LYS A 143 8.92 -6.80 16.64
CA LYS A 143 7.85 -7.72 17.03
C LYS A 143 6.90 -8.01 15.86
N LYS A 144 6.61 -6.99 15.03
CA LYS A 144 5.79 -7.18 13.82
C LYS A 144 6.45 -8.15 12.86
N LEU A 145 7.73 -7.96 12.59
CA LEU A 145 8.47 -8.88 11.73
C LEU A 145 8.51 -10.29 12.31
N MET A 146 8.68 -10.48 13.62
CA MET A 146 8.57 -11.81 14.23
C MET A 146 7.20 -12.45 13.96
N ASN A 147 6.12 -11.70 14.15
CA ASN A 147 4.76 -12.20 13.93
C ASN A 147 4.52 -12.57 12.47
N ILE A 148 4.92 -11.72 11.53
CA ILE A 148 4.73 -11.92 10.09
C ILE A 148 5.61 -13.08 9.59
N THR A 149 6.89 -13.06 9.96
CA THR A 149 7.89 -14.02 9.44
C THR A 149 7.88 -15.36 10.16
N GLY A 150 7.36 -15.43 11.39
CA GLY A 150 7.50 -16.61 12.26
C GLY A 150 8.92 -16.83 12.80
N MET A 151 9.84 -15.89 12.58
CA MET A 151 11.24 -16.02 12.97
C MET A 151 11.50 -15.57 14.40
N SER A 152 12.60 -16.04 14.98
CA SER A 152 13.02 -15.63 16.31
C SER A 152 13.45 -14.17 16.35
N GLU A 153 13.37 -13.57 17.54
CA GLU A 153 13.83 -12.20 17.80
C GLU A 153 15.30 -12.01 17.35
N GLN A 154 16.17 -12.97 17.65
CA GLN A 154 17.59 -12.88 17.29
C GLN A 154 17.77 -12.85 15.77
N TRP A 155 17.01 -13.66 15.03
CA TRP A 155 17.07 -13.65 13.58
C TRP A 155 16.59 -12.32 13.03
N VAL A 156 15.45 -11.81 13.50
CA VAL A 156 14.89 -10.54 13.02
C VAL A 156 15.82 -9.37 13.34
N ALA A 157 16.33 -9.28 14.57
CA ALA A 157 17.19 -8.19 15.02
C ALA A 157 18.48 -8.07 14.18
N VAL A 158 19.08 -9.20 13.80
CA VAL A 158 20.31 -9.23 12.98
C VAL A 158 20.06 -8.78 11.54
N HIS A 159 18.84 -8.96 11.02
CA HIS A 159 18.49 -8.65 9.63
C HIS A 159 17.86 -7.27 9.43
N ILE A 160 17.37 -6.62 10.50
CA ILE A 160 16.97 -5.22 10.45
C ILE A 160 18.21 -4.34 10.25
N LYS A 161 18.12 -3.38 9.33
CA LYS A 161 19.16 -2.40 9.02
C LYS A 161 18.60 -0.99 9.05
N GLN A 162 19.40 -0.04 9.52
CA GLN A 162 19.08 1.38 9.34
C GLN A 162 19.33 1.77 7.88
N LYS A 163 18.34 2.36 7.22
CA LYS A 163 18.45 2.87 5.86
C LYS A 163 17.85 4.28 5.80
N GLY A 164 18.73 5.28 5.79
CA GLY A 164 18.30 6.67 5.94
C GLY A 164 17.70 6.90 7.33
N ASP A 165 16.51 7.46 7.37
CA ASP A 165 15.74 7.80 8.57
C ASP A 165 14.96 6.63 9.18
N SER A 166 14.81 5.51 8.46
CA SER A 166 13.99 4.39 8.91
C SER A 166 14.73 3.07 9.05
N LYS A 167 14.14 2.18 9.86
CA LYS A 167 14.55 0.79 9.94
C LYS A 167 13.92 0.01 8.80
N CYS A 168 14.69 -0.89 8.19
CA CYS A 168 14.23 -1.69 7.08
C CYS A 168 14.76 -3.13 7.15
N ILE A 169 14.10 -4.04 6.47
CA ILE A 169 14.60 -5.40 6.21
C ILE A 169 14.94 -5.55 4.72
N PRO A 170 16.12 -6.09 4.35
CA PRO A 170 16.46 -6.28 2.94
C PRO A 170 15.56 -7.34 2.28
N TRP A 171 15.12 -7.06 1.04
CA TRP A 171 14.30 -7.97 0.23
C TRP A 171 14.95 -9.36 0.11
N ARG A 172 16.27 -9.44 -0.11
CA ARG A 172 16.98 -10.72 -0.25
C ARG A 172 16.75 -11.64 0.95
N ASN A 173 16.71 -11.10 2.17
CA ASN A 173 16.46 -11.88 3.37
C ASN A 173 15.02 -12.41 3.42
N LEU A 174 14.04 -11.60 3.01
CA LEU A 174 12.65 -12.04 2.92
C LEU A 174 12.45 -13.05 1.79
N ARG A 175 13.08 -12.86 0.64
CA ARG A 175 13.08 -13.79 -0.50
C ARG A 175 13.59 -15.16 -0.08
N ASP A 176 14.77 -15.20 0.54
CA ASP A 176 15.39 -16.46 0.99
C ASP A 176 14.49 -17.15 2.04
N LEU A 177 13.85 -16.37 2.91
CA LEU A 177 12.85 -16.86 3.85
C LEU A 177 11.64 -17.47 3.14
N ILE A 178 11.02 -16.78 2.17
CA ILE A 178 9.85 -17.29 1.41
C ILE A 178 10.17 -18.62 0.72
N LEU A 179 11.40 -18.79 0.24
CA LEU A 179 11.83 -20.01 -0.44
C LEU A 179 12.05 -21.18 0.53
N ALA A 180 12.54 -20.91 1.75
CA ALA A 180 12.93 -21.94 2.71
C ALA A 180 11.91 -22.20 3.83
N HIS A 181 10.94 -21.31 4.05
CA HIS A 181 10.04 -21.38 5.20
C HIS A 181 9.12 -22.62 5.12
N PRO A 182 9.04 -23.46 6.16
CA PRO A 182 8.24 -24.69 6.13
C PRO A 182 6.72 -24.43 6.17
N ASP A 183 6.30 -23.36 6.84
CA ASP A 183 4.89 -22.96 6.93
C ASP A 183 4.47 -22.13 5.70
N SER A 184 3.53 -22.66 4.92
CA SER A 184 2.95 -21.99 3.75
C SER A 184 2.25 -20.66 4.08
N LYS A 185 1.59 -20.52 5.24
CA LYS A 185 0.94 -19.26 5.62
C LYS A 185 1.99 -18.18 5.82
N LYS A 186 3.08 -18.47 6.52
CA LYS A 186 4.20 -17.52 6.68
C LYS A 186 4.86 -17.14 5.35
N ARG A 187 4.98 -18.09 4.41
CA ARG A 187 5.46 -17.76 3.05
C ARG A 187 4.57 -16.73 2.36
N VAL A 188 3.25 -16.92 2.45
CA VAL A 188 2.26 -16.00 1.90
C VAL A 188 2.35 -14.64 2.59
N ASP A 189 2.38 -14.58 3.92
CA ASP A 189 2.43 -13.32 4.69
C ASP A 189 3.68 -12.50 4.34
N VAL A 190 4.84 -13.15 4.30
CA VAL A 190 6.11 -12.50 3.95
C VAL A 190 6.13 -12.05 2.48
N PHE A 191 5.54 -12.83 1.58
CA PHE A 191 5.39 -12.43 0.18
C PHE A 191 4.49 -11.20 0.05
N THR A 192 3.36 -11.17 0.74
CA THR A 192 2.43 -10.02 0.78
C THR A 192 3.12 -8.78 1.35
N LEU A 193 3.85 -8.89 2.46
CA LEU A 193 4.64 -7.79 3.02
C LEU A 193 5.61 -7.22 1.98
N SER A 194 6.17 -8.09 1.14
CA SER A 194 7.11 -7.72 0.09
C SER A 194 6.40 -7.03 -1.10
N LEU A 195 5.17 -7.42 -1.44
CA LEU A 195 4.36 -6.68 -2.42
C LEU A 195 4.08 -5.26 -1.93
N TYR A 196 3.66 -5.10 -0.67
CA TYR A 196 3.45 -3.77 -0.10
C TYR A 196 4.73 -2.93 -0.10
N GLY A 197 5.84 -3.49 0.37
CA GLY A 197 7.09 -2.75 0.55
C GLY A 197 7.86 -2.47 -0.74
N LEU A 198 7.71 -3.30 -1.78
CA LEU A 198 8.47 -3.16 -3.02
C LEU A 198 7.67 -2.51 -4.15
N ILE A 199 6.33 -2.56 -4.10
CA ILE A 199 5.44 -2.05 -5.15
C ILE A 199 4.63 -0.85 -4.66
N ILE A 200 3.91 -0.99 -3.54
CA ILE A 200 2.91 0.02 -3.12
C ILE A 200 3.57 1.20 -2.42
N VAL A 201 4.46 0.95 -1.45
CA VAL A 201 5.10 2.00 -0.64
C VAL A 201 6.63 1.86 -0.64
N PRO A 202 7.30 1.84 -1.82
CA PRO A 202 8.74 1.66 -1.88
C PRO A 202 9.48 2.90 -1.37
N LYS A 203 10.02 2.82 -0.15
CA LYS A 203 10.88 3.89 0.43
C LYS A 203 12.34 3.74 0.01
N ALA A 204 12.85 2.52 -0.08
CA ALA A 204 14.25 2.24 -0.47
C ALA A 204 14.35 0.98 -1.34
N LEU A 205 15.13 1.05 -2.43
CA LEU A 205 15.25 -0.05 -3.39
C LEU A 205 15.84 -1.31 -2.76
N GLY A 206 15.12 -2.43 -2.88
CA GLY A 206 15.51 -3.72 -2.33
C GLY A 206 15.35 -3.82 -0.82
N TYR A 207 14.57 -2.94 -0.20
CA TYR A 207 14.30 -2.93 1.23
C TYR A 207 12.81 -2.72 1.50
N ILE A 208 12.32 -3.31 2.59
CA ILE A 208 10.97 -3.12 3.11
C ILE A 208 11.08 -2.26 4.37
N ASP A 209 10.39 -1.13 4.38
CA ASP A 209 10.42 -0.14 5.45
C ASP A 209 9.53 -0.51 6.64
N GLU A 210 9.86 -0.04 7.85
CA GLU A 210 9.05 -0.29 9.03
C GLU A 210 7.61 0.20 8.91
N ALA A 211 7.36 1.31 8.21
CA ALA A 211 6.00 1.82 7.98
C ALA A 211 5.14 0.85 7.15
N VAL A 212 5.76 -0.01 6.33
CA VAL A 212 5.05 -1.06 5.58
C VAL A 212 4.49 -2.11 6.53
N SER A 213 5.22 -2.43 7.60
CA SER A 213 4.73 -3.36 8.62
C SER A 213 3.57 -2.78 9.43
N ASP A 214 3.54 -1.45 9.61
CA ASP A 214 2.42 -0.75 10.23
C ASP A 214 1.17 -0.84 9.34
N LEU A 215 1.33 -0.68 8.02
CA LEU A 215 0.23 -0.87 7.07
C LEU A 215 -0.26 -2.32 7.10
N PHE A 216 0.65 -3.29 7.06
CA PHE A 216 0.33 -4.71 7.06
C PHE A 216 -0.50 -5.12 8.27
N ASP A 217 -0.07 -4.74 9.48
CA ASP A 217 -0.73 -5.03 10.75
C ASP A 217 -2.13 -4.40 10.87
N ARG A 218 -2.40 -3.32 10.11
CA ARG A 218 -3.73 -2.66 10.08
C ARG A 218 -4.73 -3.34 9.14
N LEU A 219 -4.22 -4.06 8.14
CA LEU A 219 -5.02 -4.72 7.12
C LEU A 219 -5.37 -6.18 7.46
N GLU A 220 -4.72 -6.75 8.48
CA GLU A 220 -5.09 -8.04 9.11
C GLU A 220 -6.11 -7.87 10.26
#